data_AF-A0A3C0XQB2-F1
#
_entry.id   AF-A0A3C0XQB2-F1
#
_cell.length_a   1.000
_cell.length_b   1.000
_cell.length_c   1.000
_cell.angle_alpha   90.00
_cell.angle_beta   90.00
_cell.angle_gamma   90.00
#
_symmetry.space_group_name_H-M   'P 1'
#
loop_
_entity.id
_entity.type
_entity.pdbx_description
1 polymer ?
#
loop_
_entity_poly.entity_id
_entity_poly.type
_entity_poly.pdbx_seq_one_letter_code
_entity_poly.pdbx_strand_id
1 'polypeptide(L)'
;MKPTGPVEGCALAAYADARKLPISFLRELGLADTNYMDAAAVHIPFRDVTGRRTVSVQYRVALDGPDRLRWKRGCSHALYGLDRIGKATDYITIVEGTSDSHTMWWHGEPAIGVPSAATGAQLLGQLADLLARIPLIYAVREPGQGGAALVAGIAGTAVRERLRVVDLAPHKDPSAMHIADPAAFPARWRAALRRADWSGRR
;
A
#
# COMPACT_ATOMS: atom_id res chain seq x y z
N MET A 1 22.76 3.54 -0.33
CA MET A 1 22.79 5.02 -0.32
C MET A 1 21.39 5.50 -0.71
N LYS A 2 20.73 6.37 0.07
CA LYS A 2 19.42 6.92 -0.36
C LYS A 2 19.66 7.80 -1.58
N PRO A 3 18.87 7.69 -2.67
CA PRO A 3 19.08 8.50 -3.86
C PRO A 3 18.97 10.00 -3.52
N THR A 4 20.00 10.76 -3.93
CA THR A 4 20.14 12.21 -3.72
C THR A 4 20.21 12.98 -5.04
N GLY A 5 19.90 12.33 -6.15
CA GLY A 5 19.92 12.95 -7.48
C GLY A 5 18.70 13.82 -7.75
N PRO A 6 18.74 14.63 -8.83
CA PRO A 6 17.57 15.37 -9.33
C PRO A 6 16.39 14.41 -9.57
N VAL A 7 15.18 14.95 -9.44
CA VAL A 7 13.93 14.18 -9.59
C VAL A 7 13.10 14.74 -10.74
N GLU A 8 12.31 13.87 -11.38
CA GLU A 8 11.45 14.22 -12.53
C GLU A 8 10.34 15.21 -12.14
N GLY A 9 9.81 15.07 -10.93
CA GLY A 9 8.69 15.83 -10.42
C GLY A 9 7.36 15.10 -10.55
N CYS A 10 6.44 15.37 -9.62
CA CYS A 10 5.12 14.76 -9.58
C CYS A 10 4.13 15.69 -8.85
N ALA A 11 3.26 16.37 -9.61
CA ALA A 11 2.15 17.11 -9.04
C ALA A 11 1.02 16.16 -8.60
N LEU A 12 0.26 16.55 -7.58
CA LEU A 12 -0.86 15.75 -7.08
C LEU A 12 -1.95 15.53 -8.15
N ALA A 13 -2.20 16.53 -8.99
CA ALA A 13 -3.13 16.38 -10.11
C ALA A 13 -2.66 15.32 -11.12
N ALA A 14 -1.39 15.37 -11.53
CA ALA A 14 -0.81 14.36 -12.42
C ALA A 14 -0.84 12.96 -11.79
N TYR A 15 -0.58 12.86 -10.48
CA TYR A 15 -0.70 11.60 -9.75
C TYR A 15 -2.15 11.07 -9.72
N ALA A 16 -3.12 11.95 -9.46
CA ALA A 16 -4.55 11.63 -9.45
C ALA A 16 -4.99 11.07 -10.81
N ASP A 17 -4.63 11.76 -11.89
CA ASP A 17 -4.96 11.36 -13.27
C ASP A 17 -4.31 10.02 -13.62
N ALA A 18 -3.02 9.87 -13.35
CA ALA A 18 -2.28 8.63 -13.64
C ALA A 18 -2.83 7.41 -12.89
N ARG A 19 -3.35 7.61 -11.67
CA ARG A 19 -3.97 6.54 -10.88
C ARG A 19 -5.48 6.44 -11.06
N LYS A 20 -6.10 7.28 -11.90
CA LYS A 20 -7.56 7.37 -12.07
C LYS A 20 -8.30 7.50 -10.74
N LEU A 21 -7.76 8.30 -9.81
CA LEU A 21 -8.35 8.56 -8.50
C LEU A 21 -8.78 10.02 -8.40
N PRO A 22 -9.93 10.35 -7.78
CA PRO A 22 -10.32 11.73 -7.59
C PRO A 22 -9.30 12.49 -6.73
N ILE A 23 -8.88 13.67 -7.20
CA ILE A 23 -7.93 14.51 -6.46
C ILE A 23 -8.48 14.93 -5.09
N SER A 24 -9.80 15.16 -4.98
CA SER A 24 -10.47 15.48 -3.71
C SER A 24 -10.29 14.35 -2.68
N PHE A 25 -10.51 13.11 -3.10
CA PHE A 25 -10.29 11.94 -2.27
C PHE A 25 -8.84 11.85 -1.80
N LEU A 26 -7.86 12.05 -2.68
CA LEU A 26 -6.45 12.03 -2.28
C LEU A 26 -6.13 13.12 -1.25
N ARG A 27 -6.72 14.32 -1.38
CA ARG A 27 -6.60 15.39 -0.38
C ARG A 27 -7.23 15.02 0.96
N GLU A 28 -8.35 14.31 0.98
CA GLU A 28 -8.96 13.79 2.21
C GLU A 28 -8.06 12.78 2.94
N LEU A 29 -7.23 12.03 2.20
CA LEU A 29 -6.18 11.18 2.78
C LEU A 29 -5.02 12.00 3.38
N GLY A 30 -4.96 13.31 3.10
CA GLY A 30 -3.90 14.22 3.52
C GLY A 30 -2.75 14.33 2.51
N LEU A 31 -2.93 13.86 1.27
CA LEU A 31 -1.97 14.11 0.21
C LEU A 31 -2.04 15.57 -0.23
N ALA A 32 -0.87 16.16 -0.48
CA ALA A 32 -0.76 17.55 -0.88
C ALA A 32 0.40 17.75 -1.85
N ASP A 33 0.28 18.74 -2.73
CA ASP A 33 1.41 19.26 -3.49
C ASP A 33 2.47 19.83 -2.53
N THR A 34 3.74 19.59 -2.87
CA THR A 34 4.90 20.15 -2.16
C THR A 34 6.07 20.31 -3.14
N ASN A 35 7.13 20.95 -2.69
CA ASN A 35 8.41 20.99 -3.40
C ASN A 35 9.41 20.06 -2.72
N TYR A 36 10.08 19.23 -3.51
CA TYR A 36 11.16 18.36 -3.08
C TYR A 36 12.35 18.51 -4.01
N MET A 37 13.47 19.01 -3.48
CA MET A 37 14.69 19.29 -4.27
C MET A 37 14.38 20.11 -5.54
N ASP A 38 13.69 21.24 -5.35
CA ASP A 38 13.32 22.20 -6.40
C ASP A 38 12.41 21.67 -7.52
N ALA A 39 11.78 20.51 -7.31
CA ALA A 39 10.78 19.95 -8.21
C ALA A 39 9.45 19.70 -7.48
N ALA A 40 8.35 19.72 -8.22
CA ALA A 40 7.03 19.37 -7.70
C ALA A 40 7.04 17.93 -7.16
N ALA A 41 6.37 17.67 -6.05
CA ALA A 41 6.22 16.35 -5.47
C ALA A 41 4.89 16.22 -4.74
N VAL A 42 4.47 14.99 -4.48
CA VAL A 42 3.32 14.71 -3.63
C VAL A 42 3.81 14.33 -2.24
N HIS A 43 3.38 15.09 -1.23
CA HIS A 43 3.54 14.75 0.17
C HIS A 43 2.53 13.66 0.58
N ILE A 44 3.02 12.55 1.14
CA ILE A 44 2.20 11.41 1.59
C ILE A 44 2.45 11.19 3.10
N PRO A 45 1.49 11.54 3.99
CA PRO A 45 1.65 11.42 5.43
C PRO A 45 1.36 10.01 5.94
N PHE A 46 2.25 9.44 6.73
CA PHE A 46 2.02 8.19 7.46
C PHE A 46 1.61 8.55 8.89
N ARG A 47 0.41 8.12 9.31
CA ARG A 47 -0.17 8.46 10.61
C ARG A 47 -0.01 7.32 11.61
N ASP A 48 0.01 7.64 12.90
CA ASP A 48 -0.09 6.64 13.96
C ASP A 48 -1.49 5.98 13.99
N VAL A 49 -1.66 4.97 14.84
CA VAL A 49 -2.93 4.24 15.00
C VAL A 49 -4.11 5.13 15.42
N THR A 50 -3.85 6.32 15.98
CA THR A 50 -4.90 7.26 16.41
C THR A 50 -5.28 8.24 15.30
N GLY A 51 -4.49 8.32 14.22
CA GLY A 51 -4.64 9.31 13.16
C GLY A 51 -4.14 10.72 13.53
N ARG A 52 -3.75 10.96 14.79
CA ARG A 52 -3.45 12.31 15.31
C ARG A 52 -2.06 12.80 14.95
N ARG A 53 -1.06 11.91 14.91
CA ARG A 53 0.34 12.26 14.63
C ARG A 53 0.81 11.66 13.32
N THR A 54 1.50 12.47 12.51
CA THR A 54 2.33 11.98 11.40
C THR A 54 3.62 11.40 11.96
N VAL A 55 3.82 10.09 11.78
CA VAL A 55 5.02 9.35 12.24
C VAL A 55 6.10 9.24 11.18
N SER A 56 5.73 9.34 9.90
CA SER A 56 6.66 9.36 8.78
C SER A 56 6.05 10.08 7.57
N VAL A 57 6.89 10.42 6.60
CA VAL A 57 6.46 11.07 5.36
C VAL A 57 7.22 10.45 4.20
N GLN A 58 6.48 10.14 3.14
CA GLN A 58 7.04 9.77 1.85
C GLN A 58 6.67 10.84 0.83
N TYR A 59 7.60 11.13 -0.07
CA TYR A 59 7.39 12.00 -1.21
C TYR A 59 7.29 11.15 -2.47
N ARG A 60 6.26 11.36 -3.26
CA ARG A 60 6.24 10.87 -4.64
C ARG A 60 6.84 11.94 -5.54
N VAL A 61 7.93 11.58 -6.20
CA VAL A 61 8.79 12.50 -6.96
C VAL A 61 8.84 12.17 -8.45
N ALA A 62 8.16 11.10 -8.88
CA ALA A 62 7.89 10.77 -10.27
C ALA A 62 6.56 9.98 -10.37
N LEU A 63 5.98 9.88 -11.56
CA LEU A 63 4.77 9.08 -11.79
C LEU A 63 5.05 7.58 -11.77
N ASP A 64 6.17 7.17 -12.35
CA ASP A 64 6.58 5.76 -12.46
C ASP A 64 8.10 5.62 -12.33
N GLY A 65 8.60 4.39 -12.46
CA GLY A 65 10.02 4.09 -12.32
C GLY A 65 10.46 3.71 -10.89
N PRO A 66 11.71 3.26 -10.73
CA PRO A 66 12.19 2.70 -9.47
C PRO A 66 12.43 3.75 -8.37
N ASP A 67 12.76 5.00 -8.74
CA ASP A 67 13.01 6.11 -7.79
C ASP A 67 11.82 7.08 -7.67
N ARG A 68 10.60 6.58 -7.88
CA ARG A 68 9.38 7.41 -7.85
C ARG A 68 8.96 7.82 -6.43
N LEU A 69 9.53 7.20 -5.39
CA LEU A 69 9.20 7.44 -3.99
C LEU A 69 10.46 7.65 -3.15
N ARG A 70 10.50 8.71 -2.35
CA ARG A 70 11.58 9.01 -1.41
C ARG A 70 11.06 9.29 -0.02
N TRP A 71 11.68 8.70 0.99
CA TRP A 71 11.34 8.99 2.38
C TRP A 71 11.90 10.35 2.81
N LYS A 72 11.16 11.06 3.65
CA LYS A 72 11.68 12.25 4.33
C LYS A 72 12.95 11.91 5.09
N ARG A 73 13.96 12.78 4.99
CA ARG A 73 15.23 12.61 5.69
C ARG A 73 14.97 12.55 7.21
N GLY A 74 15.63 11.62 7.89
CA GLY A 74 15.47 11.40 9.32
C GLY A 74 14.24 10.57 9.72
N CYS A 75 13.35 10.22 8.78
CA CYS A 75 12.22 9.33 9.05
C CYS A 75 12.56 7.87 8.76
N SER A 76 12.06 6.98 9.62
CA SER A 76 12.07 5.53 9.43
C SER A 76 10.95 5.09 8.49
N HIS A 77 11.12 3.92 7.88
CA HIS A 77 10.03 3.26 7.17
C HIS A 77 8.87 2.97 8.13
N ALA A 78 7.65 3.16 7.64
CA ALA A 78 6.42 2.93 8.40
C ALA A 78 5.40 2.22 7.50
N LEU A 79 4.43 1.58 8.14
CA LEU A 79 3.26 1.01 7.47
C LEU A 79 2.25 2.11 7.17
N TYR A 80 1.63 2.04 6.01
CA TYR A 80 0.66 3.03 5.57
C TYR A 80 -0.76 2.56 5.90
N GLY A 81 -1.54 3.42 6.57
CA GLY A 81 -2.92 3.12 6.99
C GLY A 81 -3.07 2.60 8.42
N LEU A 82 -2.10 2.79 9.31
CA LEU A 82 -2.25 2.40 10.73
C LEU A 82 -3.44 3.07 11.41
N ASP A 83 -3.74 4.31 11.03
CA ASP A 83 -4.92 5.08 11.44
C ASP A 83 -6.25 4.48 10.92
N ARG A 84 -6.18 3.50 10.01
CA ARG A 84 -7.32 2.86 9.37
C ARG A 84 -7.51 1.41 9.82
N ILE A 85 -6.53 0.79 10.47
CA ILE A 85 -6.55 -0.62 10.87
C ILE A 85 -7.74 -0.96 11.78
N GLY A 86 -8.13 -0.05 12.67
CA GLY A 86 -9.25 -0.25 13.60
C GLY A 86 -10.63 -0.29 12.93
N LYS A 87 -10.72 0.06 11.64
CA LYS A 87 -11.96 -0.05 10.85
C LYS A 87 -12.15 -1.41 10.20
N ALA A 88 -11.10 -2.25 10.19
CA ALA A 88 -11.17 -3.59 9.63
C ALA A 88 -11.79 -4.55 10.65
N THR A 89 -12.94 -5.14 10.29
CA THR A 89 -13.67 -6.10 11.14
C THR A 89 -13.47 -7.53 10.66
N ASP A 90 -13.72 -7.79 9.36
CA ASP A 90 -13.79 -9.14 8.82
C ASP A 90 -12.46 -9.57 8.17
N TYR A 91 -11.83 -8.65 7.45
CA TYR A 91 -10.51 -8.85 6.86
C TYR A 91 -9.72 -7.56 6.73
N ILE A 92 -8.43 -7.72 6.46
CA ILE A 92 -7.56 -6.64 5.99
C ILE A 92 -6.66 -7.13 4.86
N THR A 93 -6.37 -6.26 3.90
CA THR A 93 -5.46 -6.56 2.79
C THR A 93 -4.10 -5.90 2.97
N ILE A 94 -3.04 -6.68 2.91
CA ILE A 94 -1.67 -6.20 2.84
C ILE A 94 -1.31 -6.02 1.36
N VAL A 95 -0.91 -4.80 1.00
CA VAL A 95 -0.52 -4.42 -0.36
C VAL A 95 0.86 -3.77 -0.35
N GLU A 96 1.62 -3.89 -1.42
CA GLU A 96 2.94 -3.25 -1.54
C GLU A 96 2.79 -1.80 -2.02
N GLY A 97 3.12 -0.84 -1.17
CA GLY A 97 3.16 0.58 -1.51
C GLY A 97 1.88 1.39 -1.24
N THR A 98 2.04 2.71 -1.39
CA THR A 98 1.00 3.71 -1.04
C THR A 98 -0.07 3.84 -2.11
N SER A 99 0.25 3.67 -3.40
CA SER A 99 -0.73 3.77 -4.50
C SER A 99 -1.80 2.70 -4.45
N ASP A 100 -1.44 1.48 -4.08
CA ASP A 100 -2.39 0.38 -3.93
C ASP A 100 -3.29 0.62 -2.73
N SER A 101 -2.72 1.12 -1.63
CA SER A 101 -3.51 1.53 -0.47
C SER A 101 -4.54 2.61 -0.82
N HIS A 102 -4.16 3.64 -1.58
CA HIS A 102 -5.10 4.67 -2.04
C HIS A 102 -6.23 4.07 -2.90
N THR A 103 -5.87 3.16 -3.81
CA THR A 103 -6.84 2.48 -4.69
C THR A 103 -7.83 1.66 -3.86
N MET A 104 -7.32 0.85 -2.93
CA MET A 104 -8.14 0.04 -2.03
C MET A 104 -9.10 0.92 -1.21
N TRP A 105 -8.58 1.98 -0.58
CA TRP A 105 -9.41 2.85 0.24
C TRP A 105 -10.45 3.65 -0.57
N TRP A 106 -10.17 3.97 -1.82
CA TRP A 106 -11.15 4.60 -2.72
C TRP A 106 -12.36 3.68 -2.95
N HIS A 107 -12.11 2.37 -3.07
CA HIS A 107 -13.15 1.36 -3.22
C HIS A 107 -13.74 0.89 -1.89
N GLY A 108 -13.39 1.52 -0.76
CA GLY A 108 -13.88 1.15 0.56
C GLY A 108 -13.27 -0.14 1.13
N GLU A 109 -12.18 -0.64 0.53
CA GLU A 109 -11.53 -1.88 0.92
C GLU A 109 -10.50 -1.65 2.03
N PRO A 110 -10.50 -2.45 3.12
CA PRO A 110 -9.56 -2.29 4.22
C PRO A 110 -8.16 -2.74 3.81
N ALA A 111 -7.19 -1.83 3.85
CA ALA A 111 -5.82 -2.13 3.42
C ALA A 111 -4.74 -1.46 4.28
N ILE A 112 -3.59 -2.13 4.37
CA ILE A 112 -2.32 -1.61 4.89
C ILE A 112 -1.24 -1.73 3.81
N GLY A 113 -0.58 -0.60 3.55
CA GLY A 113 0.55 -0.53 2.61
C GLY A 113 1.87 -0.85 3.31
N VAL A 114 2.62 -1.81 2.77
CA VAL A 114 4.01 -2.08 3.18
C VAL A 114 5.00 -1.37 2.26
N PRO A 115 6.14 -0.89 2.78
CA PRO A 115 7.11 -0.14 1.97
C PRO A 115 7.97 -1.00 1.03
N SER A 116 8.14 -2.29 1.37
CA SER A 116 8.78 -3.33 0.58
C SER A 116 8.49 -4.69 1.23
N ALA A 117 8.74 -5.79 0.53
CA ALA A 117 8.57 -7.15 1.07
C ALA A 117 9.26 -7.39 2.43
N ALA A 118 10.59 -7.19 2.50
CA ALA A 118 11.38 -7.50 3.69
C ALA A 118 11.08 -6.55 4.86
N THR A 119 11.02 -5.24 4.61
CA THR A 119 10.69 -4.26 5.66
C THR A 119 9.23 -4.40 6.09
N GLY A 120 8.33 -4.71 5.16
CA GLY A 120 6.91 -4.94 5.44
C GLY A 120 6.69 -6.08 6.42
N ALA A 121 7.30 -7.24 6.18
CA ALA A 121 7.19 -8.40 7.07
C ALA A 121 7.67 -8.09 8.50
N GLN A 122 8.81 -7.40 8.63
CA GLN A 122 9.34 -6.98 9.93
C GLN A 122 8.36 -6.04 10.66
N LEU A 123 7.84 -5.02 9.97
CA LEU A 123 6.92 -4.06 10.57
C LEU A 123 5.57 -4.72 10.93
N LEU A 124 5.09 -5.66 10.11
CA LEU A 124 3.86 -6.41 10.41
C LEU A 124 4.01 -7.29 11.65
N GLY A 125 5.18 -7.90 11.86
CA GLY A 125 5.48 -8.63 13.09
C GLY A 125 5.33 -7.77 14.36
N GLN A 126 5.66 -6.47 14.28
CA GLN A 126 5.48 -5.53 15.38
C GLN A 126 4.02 -5.16 15.66
N LEU A 127 3.11 -5.50 14.74
CA LEU A 127 1.68 -5.21 14.85
C LEU A 127 0.84 -6.47 15.09
N ALA A 128 1.44 -7.55 15.56
CA ALA A 128 0.74 -8.81 15.83
C ALA A 128 -0.54 -8.60 16.66
N ASP A 129 -0.48 -7.74 17.69
CA ASP A 129 -1.61 -7.43 18.56
C ASP A 129 -2.74 -6.68 17.83
N LEU A 130 -2.40 -5.73 16.96
CA LEU A 130 -3.41 -5.00 16.16
C LEU A 130 -4.09 -5.92 15.16
N LEU A 131 -3.32 -6.84 14.57
CA LEU A 131 -3.83 -7.81 13.62
C LEU A 131 -4.54 -8.99 14.29
N ALA A 132 -4.35 -9.23 15.59
CA ALA A 132 -4.91 -10.38 16.30
C ALA A 132 -6.44 -10.42 16.25
N ARG A 133 -7.10 -9.26 16.15
CA ARG A 133 -8.56 -9.13 16.13
C ARG A 133 -9.21 -9.33 14.76
N ILE A 134 -8.41 -9.43 13.69
CA ILE A 134 -8.92 -9.47 12.31
C ILE A 134 -8.99 -10.94 11.86
N PRO A 135 -10.17 -11.52 11.58
CA PRO A 135 -10.28 -12.96 11.28
C PRO A 135 -9.49 -13.41 10.06
N LEU A 136 -9.39 -12.56 9.04
CA LEU A 136 -8.80 -12.91 7.75
C LEU A 136 -7.79 -11.87 7.28
N ILE A 137 -6.63 -12.30 6.81
CA ILE A 137 -5.62 -11.41 6.25
C ILE A 137 -5.39 -11.81 4.80
N TYR A 138 -5.67 -10.90 3.89
CA TYR A 138 -5.29 -11.04 2.50
C TYR A 138 -3.90 -10.44 2.29
N ALA A 139 -3.05 -11.08 1.49
CA ALA A 139 -1.84 -10.46 0.95
C ALA A 139 -1.90 -10.50 -0.56
N VAL A 140 -1.79 -9.33 -1.20
CA VAL A 140 -1.63 -9.28 -2.65
C VAL A 140 -0.21 -9.70 -3.00
N ARG A 141 -0.08 -10.74 -3.82
CA ARG A 141 1.21 -11.17 -4.34
C ARG A 141 1.46 -10.51 -5.69
N GLU A 142 2.33 -9.51 -5.72
CA GLU A 142 2.84 -8.98 -6.98
C GLU A 142 3.66 -10.06 -7.74
N PRO A 143 3.66 -10.04 -9.08
CA PRO A 143 4.52 -10.91 -9.88
C PRO A 143 6.00 -10.76 -9.52
N GLY A 144 6.72 -11.89 -9.46
CA GLY A 144 8.17 -11.92 -9.24
C GLY A 144 8.59 -12.15 -7.78
N GLN A 145 9.88 -11.98 -7.53
CA GLN A 145 10.50 -12.36 -6.25
C GLN A 145 10.04 -11.50 -5.07
N GLY A 146 9.73 -10.21 -5.30
CA GLY A 146 9.26 -9.30 -4.27
C GLY A 146 7.95 -9.76 -3.63
N GLY A 147 6.93 -10.04 -4.44
CA GLY A 147 5.65 -10.54 -3.95
C GLY A 147 5.76 -11.89 -3.23
N ALA A 148 6.61 -12.81 -3.75
CA ALA A 148 6.88 -14.08 -3.07
C ALA A 148 7.54 -13.88 -1.70
N ALA A 149 8.52 -12.97 -1.60
CA ALA A 149 9.19 -12.64 -0.35
C ALA A 149 8.24 -11.98 0.67
N LEU A 150 7.32 -11.12 0.21
CA LEU A 150 6.31 -10.51 1.09
C LEU A 150 5.43 -11.58 1.72
N VAL A 151 4.86 -12.46 0.89
CA VAL A 151 4.02 -13.57 1.36
C VAL A 151 4.77 -14.47 2.33
N ALA A 152 6.01 -14.85 2.01
CA ALA A 152 6.85 -15.67 2.88
C ALA A 152 7.16 -14.98 4.21
N GLY A 153 7.40 -13.67 4.19
CA GLY A 153 7.63 -12.88 5.41
C GLY A 153 6.39 -12.83 6.32
N ILE A 154 5.20 -12.60 5.76
CA ILE A 154 3.95 -12.60 6.54
C ILE A 154 3.63 -14.01 7.04
N ALA A 155 3.90 -15.04 6.23
CA ALA A 155 3.77 -16.45 6.60
C ALA A 155 4.60 -16.83 7.83
N GLY A 156 5.73 -16.15 8.07
CA GLY A 156 6.58 -16.34 9.24
C GLY A 156 6.06 -15.67 10.52
N THR A 157 4.90 -15.00 10.48
CA THR A 157 4.32 -14.31 11.63
C THR A 157 3.13 -15.08 12.23
N ALA A 158 2.63 -14.61 13.38
CA ALA A 158 1.46 -15.18 14.07
C ALA A 158 0.16 -15.14 13.24
N VAL A 159 0.14 -14.46 12.09
CA VAL A 159 -1.05 -14.34 11.25
C VAL A 159 -1.18 -15.42 10.17
N ARG A 160 -0.20 -16.33 10.07
CA ARG A 160 -0.09 -17.36 9.02
C ARG A 160 -1.39 -18.13 8.77
N GLU A 161 -2.03 -18.65 9.81
CA GLU A 161 -3.25 -19.47 9.69
C GLU A 161 -4.44 -18.68 9.08
N ARG A 162 -4.41 -17.36 9.25
CA ARG A 162 -5.41 -16.41 8.74
C ARG A 162 -5.02 -15.80 7.39
N LEU A 163 -3.85 -16.14 6.86
CA LEU A 163 -3.34 -15.56 5.63
C LEU A 163 -3.96 -16.23 4.40
N ARG A 164 -4.42 -15.43 3.44
CA ARG A 164 -4.84 -15.84 2.09
C ARG A 164 -4.12 -14.99 1.07
N VAL A 165 -3.60 -15.63 0.03
CA VAL A 165 -2.85 -14.97 -1.03
C VAL A 165 -3.79 -14.62 -2.17
N VAL A 166 -3.74 -13.37 -2.58
CA VAL A 166 -4.55 -12.84 -3.68
C VAL A 166 -3.66 -12.64 -4.89
N ASP A 167 -3.98 -13.33 -5.98
CA ASP A 167 -3.36 -13.12 -7.28
C ASP A 167 -4.28 -12.27 -8.16
N LEU A 168 -3.71 -11.25 -8.80
CA LEU A 168 -4.46 -10.26 -9.58
C LEU A 168 -4.22 -10.35 -11.09
N ALA A 169 -3.60 -11.44 -11.54
CA ALA A 169 -3.28 -11.66 -12.95
C ALA A 169 -4.51 -11.40 -13.86
N PRO A 170 -4.33 -10.66 -14.97
CA PRO A 170 -3.06 -10.22 -15.54
C PRO A 170 -2.49 -8.93 -14.92
N HIS A 171 -3.16 -8.32 -13.96
CA HIS A 171 -2.69 -7.10 -13.31
C HIS A 171 -1.68 -7.42 -12.21
N LYS A 172 -0.67 -6.57 -12.07
CA LYS A 172 0.38 -6.78 -11.09
C LYS A 172 -0.05 -6.44 -9.66
N ASP A 173 -0.90 -5.43 -9.49
CA ASP A 173 -1.32 -4.87 -8.20
C ASP A 173 -2.74 -4.26 -8.30
N PRO A 174 -3.39 -3.86 -7.17
CA PRO A 174 -4.71 -3.24 -7.18
C PRO A 174 -4.76 -1.96 -8.03
N SER A 175 -3.73 -1.12 -7.97
CA SER A 175 -3.69 0.13 -8.73
C SER A 175 -3.72 -0.13 -10.23
N ALA A 176 -2.96 -1.10 -10.74
CA ALA A 176 -2.96 -1.51 -12.14
C ALA A 176 -4.31 -2.12 -12.56
N MET A 177 -4.95 -2.91 -11.69
CA MET A 177 -6.30 -3.45 -11.93
C MET A 177 -7.33 -2.32 -12.07
N HIS A 178 -7.26 -1.34 -11.18
CA HIS A 178 -8.14 -0.16 -11.20
C HIS A 178 -7.88 0.73 -12.42
N ILE A 179 -6.62 1.03 -12.72
CA ILE A 179 -6.26 1.86 -13.88
C ILE A 179 -6.75 1.22 -15.18
N ALA A 180 -6.72 -0.11 -15.29
CA ALA A 180 -7.22 -0.80 -16.48
C ALA A 180 -8.72 -0.56 -16.69
N ASP A 181 -9.53 -0.65 -15.63
CA ASP A 181 -10.98 -0.39 -15.68
C ASP A 181 -11.54 -0.11 -14.27
N PRO A 182 -11.71 1.18 -13.89
CA PRO A 182 -12.21 1.55 -12.57
C PRO A 182 -13.59 1.00 -12.24
N ALA A 183 -14.46 0.87 -13.25
CA ALA A 183 -15.83 0.41 -13.08
C ALA A 183 -15.88 -1.11 -12.83
N ALA A 184 -14.97 -1.86 -13.46
CA ALA A 184 -14.87 -3.30 -13.24
C ALA A 184 -14.11 -3.69 -11.96
N PHE A 185 -13.34 -2.78 -11.34
CA PHE A 185 -12.52 -3.08 -10.16
C PHE A 185 -13.30 -3.80 -9.05
N PRO A 186 -14.48 -3.32 -8.58
CA PRO A 186 -15.18 -3.98 -7.47
C PRO A 186 -15.58 -5.43 -7.76
N ALA A 187 -15.91 -5.74 -9.02
CA ALA A 187 -16.25 -7.10 -9.42
C ALA A 187 -15.01 -8.00 -9.53
N ARG A 188 -13.92 -7.47 -10.12
CA ARG A 188 -12.63 -8.17 -10.25
C ARG A 188 -12.01 -8.46 -8.88
N TRP A 189 -12.02 -7.47 -7.99
CA TRP A 189 -11.50 -7.60 -6.63
C TRP A 189 -12.24 -8.68 -5.84
N ARG A 190 -13.58 -8.64 -5.82
CA ARG A 190 -14.40 -9.68 -5.17
C ARG A 190 -14.17 -11.07 -5.76
N ALA A 191 -13.97 -11.17 -7.08
CA ALA A 191 -13.63 -12.45 -7.72
C ALA A 191 -12.24 -12.95 -7.31
N ALA A 192 -11.26 -12.06 -7.14
CA ALA A 192 -9.93 -12.39 -6.67
C ALA A 192 -9.98 -12.88 -5.21
N LEU A 193 -10.72 -12.22 -4.32
CA LEU A 193 -10.87 -12.64 -2.92
C LEU A 193 -11.50 -14.04 -2.78
N ARG A 194 -12.46 -14.40 -3.64
CA ARG A 194 -13.07 -15.75 -3.64
C ARG A 194 -12.12 -16.85 -4.09
N ARG A 195 -11.11 -16.50 -4.90
CA ARG A 195 -10.09 -17.42 -5.39
C ARG A 195 -8.85 -17.43 -4.49
N ALA A 196 -8.78 -16.49 -3.54
CA ALA A 196 -7.63 -16.34 -2.67
C ALA A 196 -7.53 -17.57 -1.75
N ASP A 197 -6.36 -18.18 -1.76
CA ASP A 197 -6.09 -19.39 -1.02
C ASP A 197 -4.78 -19.24 -0.25
N TRP A 198 -4.56 -20.11 0.73
CA TRP A 198 -3.28 -20.21 1.38
C TRP A 198 -2.28 -20.92 0.45
N SER A 199 -1.26 -20.20 -0.04
CA SER A 199 -0.25 -20.80 -0.93
C SER A 199 0.78 -21.66 -0.21
N GLY A 200 0.74 -21.75 1.12
CA GLY A 200 1.64 -22.61 1.90
C GLY A 200 1.14 -24.05 1.88
N ARG A 201 1.27 -24.71 0.72
CA ARG A 201 1.24 -26.17 0.70
C ARG A 201 2.31 -26.68 1.68
N ARG A 202 1.88 -27.70 2.43
CA ARG A 202 2.67 -28.48 3.38
C ARG A 202 3.98 -28.97 2.78
#